data_AF-A0A2E3YI68-F1
#
_entry.id   AF-A0A2E3YI68-F1
#
_cell.length_a   1.000
_cell.length_b   1.000
_cell.length_c   1.000
_cell.angle_alpha   90.00
_cell.angle_beta   90.00
_cell.angle_gamma   90.00
#
_symmetry.space_group_name_H-M   'P 1'
#
loop_
_entity.id
_entity.type
_entity.pdbx_description
1 polymer ?
#
loop_
_entity_poly.entity_id
_entity_poly.type
_entity_poly.pdbx_seq_one_letter_code
_entity_poly.pdbx_strand_id
1 'polypeptide(L)'
;MASSMTALNEGSGTQGASGAPLIVQIYDQPFRIGSSSTDDDQIRQAAAYLDEKMRKLASHRGRGVALELAILAAMEIADEMLIAQQRREQVLADADERIDRFTQTLESSDKEDRTDADSS
;
A
#
# COMPACT_ATOMS: atom_id res chain seq x y z
N MET A 1 -22.29 -62.18 -17.91
CA MET A 1 -23.02 -61.83 -16.67
C MET A 1 -22.04 -61.24 -15.69
N ALA A 2 -22.39 -60.09 -15.10
CA ALA A 2 -21.73 -59.33 -14.02
C ALA A 2 -20.28 -58.88 -14.31
N SER A 3 -20.02 -57.61 -14.62
CA SER A 3 -20.16 -56.40 -13.78
C SER A 3 -19.27 -56.43 -12.54
N SER A 4 -18.43 -55.40 -12.46
CA SER A 4 -18.14 -54.55 -11.28
C SER A 4 -16.65 -54.29 -11.12
N MET A 5 -16.22 -53.08 -11.48
CA MET A 5 -15.97 -51.96 -10.56
C MET A 5 -14.57 -52.04 -9.93
N THR A 6 -13.67 -51.18 -10.40
CA THR A 6 -12.85 -50.30 -9.55
C THR A 6 -12.39 -49.15 -10.43
N ALA A 7 -13.24 -48.14 -10.53
CA ALA A 7 -12.84 -46.80 -10.93
C ALA A 7 -12.68 -46.00 -9.64
N LEU A 8 -11.45 -45.88 -9.16
CA LEU A 8 -11.02 -44.92 -8.15
C LEU A 8 -9.60 -44.48 -8.52
N ASN A 9 -9.50 -43.68 -9.59
CA ASN A 9 -8.31 -42.87 -9.83
C ASN A 9 -8.57 -41.48 -9.24
N GLU A 10 -8.57 -41.40 -7.90
CA GLU A 10 -8.48 -40.15 -7.18
C GLU A 10 -7.00 -39.88 -6.90
N GLY A 11 -6.42 -39.06 -7.76
CA GLY A 11 -5.05 -38.60 -7.67
C GLY A 11 -4.92 -37.31 -8.45
N SER A 12 -5.82 -36.37 -8.15
CA SER A 12 -5.75 -34.98 -8.60
C SER A 12 -4.51 -34.34 -7.97
N GLY A 13 -3.35 -34.60 -8.58
CA GLY A 13 -2.12 -33.88 -8.30
C GLY A 13 -2.25 -32.47 -8.84
N THR A 14 -2.83 -31.59 -8.02
CA THR A 14 -2.55 -30.14 -7.93
C THR A 14 -2.13 -29.49 -9.25
N GLN A 15 -3.11 -29.26 -10.12
CA GLN A 15 -2.95 -28.35 -11.24
C GLN A 15 -2.99 -26.91 -10.70
N GLY A 16 -1.79 -26.31 -10.59
CA GLY A 16 -1.54 -24.88 -10.73
C GLY A 16 -2.12 -23.93 -9.68
N ALA A 17 -1.30 -23.59 -8.67
CA ALA A 17 -1.21 -22.18 -8.29
C ALA A 17 -0.46 -21.42 -9.41
N SER A 18 -1.05 -21.39 -10.60
CA SER A 18 -0.60 -20.52 -11.69
C SER A 18 -1.67 -19.46 -11.83
N GLY A 19 -1.67 -18.52 -10.88
CA GLY A 19 -2.40 -17.26 -11.07
C GLY A 19 -1.99 -16.72 -12.43
N ALA A 20 -2.97 -16.54 -13.31
CA ALA A 20 -2.68 -16.09 -14.67
C ALA A 20 -1.87 -14.78 -14.59
N PRO A 21 -0.80 -14.64 -15.40
CA PRO A 21 0.04 -13.45 -15.31
C PRO A 21 -0.79 -12.21 -15.68
N LEU A 22 -0.81 -11.24 -14.77
CA LEU A 22 -1.50 -9.96 -14.98
C LEU A 22 -0.72 -9.14 -16.01
N ILE A 23 -1.41 -8.62 -17.02
CA ILE A 23 -0.83 -7.75 -18.04
C ILE A 23 -1.33 -6.33 -17.82
N VAL A 24 -0.40 -5.38 -17.71
CA VAL A 24 -0.68 -3.94 -17.60
C VAL A 24 0.01 -3.19 -18.73
N GLN A 25 -0.58 -2.08 -19.16
CA GLN A 25 -0.01 -1.18 -20.16
C GLN A 25 0.59 0.02 -19.45
N ILE A 26 1.87 0.31 -19.70
CA ILE A 26 2.57 1.46 -19.15
C ILE A 26 3.34 2.11 -20.27
N TYR A 27 3.07 3.38 -20.55
CA TYR A 27 3.70 4.17 -21.59
C TYR A 27 3.71 3.46 -22.96
N ASP A 28 2.52 2.98 -23.35
CA ASP A 28 2.27 2.25 -24.60
C ASP A 28 3.02 0.91 -24.74
N GLN A 29 3.57 0.38 -23.62
CA GLN A 29 4.27 -0.90 -23.56
C GLN A 29 3.58 -1.91 -22.62
N PRO A 30 3.41 -3.18 -23.03
CA PRO A 30 2.88 -4.23 -22.17
C PRO A 30 3.91 -4.79 -21.19
N PHE A 31 3.51 -4.89 -19.93
CA PHE A 31 4.29 -5.52 -18.87
C PHE A 31 3.51 -6.69 -18.25
N ARG A 32 4.18 -7.86 -18.17
CA ARG A 32 3.66 -9.03 -17.45
C ARG A 32 4.12 -8.98 -16.00
N ILE A 33 3.19 -8.87 -15.09
CA ILE A 33 3.43 -8.93 -13.64
C ILE A 33 3.13 -10.35 -13.17
N GLY A 34 4.09 -10.96 -12.46
CA GLY A 34 3.88 -12.26 -11.83
C GLY A 34 2.85 -12.11 -10.72
N SER A 35 1.77 -12.92 -10.77
CA SER A 35 0.78 -12.99 -9.69
C SER A 35 1.40 -13.73 -8.51
N SER A 36 2.16 -13.00 -7.69
CA SER A 36 2.60 -13.44 -6.39
C SER A 36 2.04 -12.47 -5.36
N SER A 37 0.92 -12.86 -4.74
CA SER A 37 0.37 -12.31 -3.48
C SER A 37 -0.22 -10.89 -3.46
N THR A 38 -0.18 -10.11 -4.54
CA THR A 38 -0.80 -8.76 -4.58
C THR A 38 -2.13 -8.76 -5.33
N ASP A 39 -3.08 -7.98 -4.82
CA ASP A 39 -4.38 -7.71 -5.47
C ASP A 39 -4.18 -7.11 -6.86
N ASP A 40 -4.79 -7.74 -7.88
CA ASP A 40 -4.72 -7.32 -9.28
C ASP A 40 -5.14 -5.85 -9.45
N ASP A 41 -6.12 -5.38 -8.66
CA ASP A 41 -6.61 -4.01 -8.73
C ASP A 41 -5.57 -3.01 -8.23
N GLN A 42 -4.82 -3.34 -7.17
CA GLN A 42 -3.73 -2.50 -6.69
C GLN A 42 -2.60 -2.39 -7.71
N ILE A 43 -2.26 -3.49 -8.39
CA ILE A 43 -1.25 -3.48 -9.46
C ILE A 43 -1.72 -2.63 -10.64
N ARG A 44 -2.99 -2.76 -11.06
CA ARG A 44 -3.57 -1.93 -12.12
C ARG A 44 -3.53 -0.45 -11.77
N GLN A 45 -3.86 -0.11 -10.52
CA GLN A 45 -3.81 1.27 -10.05
C GLN A 45 -2.39 1.82 -10.05
N ALA A 46 -1.41 1.04 -9.57
CA ALA A 46 -0.01 1.43 -9.59
C ALA A 46 0.52 1.63 -11.03
N ALA A 47 0.15 0.74 -11.96
CA ALA A 47 0.51 0.86 -13.37
C ALA A 47 -0.10 2.10 -14.03
N ALA A 48 -1.37 2.38 -13.77
CA ALA A 48 -2.05 3.58 -14.26
C ALA A 48 -1.41 4.87 -13.71
N TYR A 49 -1.02 4.86 -12.44
CA TYR A 49 -0.35 6.00 -11.82
C TYR A 49 1.03 6.27 -12.42
N LEU A 50 1.81 5.20 -12.65
CA LEU A 50 3.11 5.32 -13.31
C LEU A 50 2.97 5.83 -14.76
N ASP A 51 2.00 5.31 -15.53
CA ASP A 51 1.72 5.77 -16.91
C ASP A 51 1.40 7.27 -16.95
N GLU A 52 0.51 7.74 -16.07
CA GLU A 52 0.15 9.15 -15.98
C GLU A 52 1.38 10.03 -15.69
N LYS A 53 2.21 9.62 -14.73
CA LYS A 53 3.45 10.34 -14.36
C LYS A 53 4.41 10.43 -15.55
N MET A 54 4.64 9.31 -16.23
CA MET A 54 5.52 9.26 -17.41
C MET A 54 5.01 10.17 -18.53
N ARG A 55 3.69 10.19 -18.80
CA ARG A 55 3.09 11.08 -19.81
C ARG A 55 3.19 12.56 -19.45
N LYS A 56 3.03 12.91 -18.17
CA LYS A 56 3.24 14.28 -17.67
C LYS A 56 4.69 14.72 -17.87
N LEU A 57 5.65 13.88 -17.48
CA LEU A 57 7.08 14.18 -17.64
C LEU A 57 7.49 14.31 -19.11
N ALA A 58 6.96 13.45 -19.99
CA ALA A 58 7.17 13.54 -21.44
C ALA A 58 6.62 14.86 -22.03
N SER A 59 5.50 15.36 -21.50
CA SER A 59 4.88 16.60 -21.94
C SER A 59 5.67 17.84 -21.49
N HIS A 60 6.27 17.81 -20.30
CA HIS A 60 7.00 18.95 -19.73
C HIS A 60 8.46 19.05 -20.19
N ARG A 61 9.13 17.92 -20.46
CA ARG A 61 10.57 17.89 -20.80
C ARG A 61 10.87 17.53 -22.27
N GLY A 62 9.83 17.32 -23.08
CA GLY A 62 9.96 16.84 -24.46
C GLY A 62 10.12 15.32 -24.55
N ARG A 63 10.24 14.80 -25.78
CA ARG A 63 10.41 13.36 -26.01
C ARG A 63 11.78 12.88 -25.48
N GLY A 64 11.78 12.34 -24.26
CA GLY A 64 12.90 11.60 -23.68
C GLY A 64 12.84 10.09 -24.02
N VAL A 65 13.90 9.36 -23.67
CA VAL A 65 13.92 7.89 -23.78
C VAL A 65 12.99 7.29 -22.72
N ALA A 66 12.18 6.29 -23.09
CA ALA A 66 11.16 5.70 -22.20
C ALA A 66 11.73 5.22 -20.85
N LEU A 67 12.96 4.68 -20.84
CA LEU A 67 13.64 4.25 -19.61
C LEU A 67 13.94 5.41 -18.66
N GLU A 68 14.45 6.53 -19.18
CA GLU A 68 14.77 7.71 -18.36
C GLU A 68 13.50 8.31 -17.74
N LEU A 69 12.42 8.37 -18.53
CA LEU A 69 11.11 8.81 -18.07
C LEU A 69 10.56 7.88 -16.97
N ALA A 70 10.73 6.57 -17.13
CA ALA A 70 10.27 5.58 -16.15
C ALA A 70 11.03 5.71 -14.83
N ILE A 71 12.36 5.86 -14.89
CA ILE A 71 13.20 6.07 -13.69
C ILE A 71 12.79 7.36 -12.98
N LEU A 72 12.63 8.46 -13.72
CA LEU A 72 12.25 9.74 -13.13
C LEU A 72 10.86 9.69 -12.50
N ALA A 73 9.90 9.08 -13.20
CA ALA A 73 8.55 8.88 -12.69
C ALA A 73 8.57 8.05 -11.39
N ALA A 74 9.30 6.93 -11.37
CA ALA A 74 9.44 6.08 -10.20
C ALA A 74 10.09 6.83 -9.02
N MET A 75 11.11 7.64 -9.27
CA MET A 75 11.75 8.47 -8.23
C MET A 75 10.77 9.47 -7.62
N GLU A 76 9.99 10.17 -8.44
CA GLU A 76 9.04 11.17 -7.95
C GLU A 76 7.88 10.51 -7.18
N ILE A 77 7.43 9.32 -7.60
CA ILE A 77 6.45 8.51 -6.83
C ILE A 77 7.03 8.07 -5.48
N ALA A 78 8.29 7.61 -5.47
CA ALA A 78 8.95 7.21 -4.23
C ALA A 78 9.09 8.39 -3.26
N ASP A 79 9.47 9.58 -3.77
CA ASP A 79 9.57 10.80 -2.96
C ASP A 79 8.22 11.20 -2.35
N GLU A 80 7.14 11.18 -3.14
CA GLU A 80 5.78 11.43 -2.65
C GLU A 80 5.37 10.47 -1.53
N MET A 81 5.70 9.18 -1.67
CA MET A 81 5.41 8.17 -0.65
C MET A 81 6.19 8.44 0.64
N LEU A 82 7.48 8.78 0.54
CA LEU A 82 8.32 9.11 1.70
C LEU A 82 7.81 10.36 2.42
N ILE A 83 7.45 11.41 1.67
CA ILE A 83 6.86 12.63 2.24
C ILE A 83 5.52 12.33 2.93
N ALA A 84 4.66 11.51 2.31
CA ALA A 84 3.39 11.13 2.89
C ALA A 84 3.56 10.32 4.18
N GLN A 85 4.54 9.41 4.21
CA GLN A 85 4.87 8.63 5.41
C GLN A 85 5.38 9.53 6.54
N GLN A 86 6.29 10.45 6.23
CA GLN A 86 6.81 11.40 7.23
C GLN A 86 5.70 12.29 7.81
N ARG A 87 4.78 12.77 6.98
CA ARG A 87 3.61 13.55 7.44
C ARG A 87 2.71 12.73 8.35
N ARG A 88 2.47 11.46 8.01
CA ARG A 88 1.66 10.55 8.84
C ARG A 88 2.30 10.36 10.22
N GLU A 89 3.61 10.13 10.26
CA GLU A 89 4.37 9.98 11.52
C GLU A 89 4.30 11.26 12.37
N GLN A 90 4.41 12.44 11.75
CA GLN A 90 4.26 13.72 12.45
C GLN A 90 2.87 13.91 13.05
N VAL A 91 1.80 13.57 12.31
CA VAL A 91 0.42 13.68 12.82
C VAL A 91 0.17 12.73 13.99
N LEU A 92 0.73 11.52 13.94
CA LEU A 92 0.64 10.58 15.06
C LEU A 92 1.37 11.10 16.29
N ALA A 93 2.59 11.63 16.12
CA ALA A 93 3.35 12.22 17.22
C ALA A 93 2.64 13.42 17.87
N ASP A 94 2.05 14.32 17.07
CA ASP A 94 1.26 15.46 17.59
C ASP A 94 -0.02 15.00 18.30
N ALA A 95 -0.66 13.93 17.81
CA ALA A 95 -1.81 13.34 18.49
C ALA A 95 -1.42 12.76 19.86
N ASP A 96 -0.31 12.01 19.94
CA ASP A 96 0.21 11.45 21.18
C ASP A 96 0.57 12.56 22.18
N GLU A 97 1.26 13.62 21.75
CA GLU A 97 1.61 14.76 22.62
C GLU A 97 0.36 15.45 23.20
N ARG A 98 -0.69 15.60 22.39
CA ARG A 98 -1.96 16.19 22.83
C ARG A 98 -2.69 15.31 23.83
N ILE A 99 -2.66 13.98 23.64
CA ILE A 99 -3.26 13.02 24.57
C ILE A 99 -2.52 13.04 25.91
N ASP A 100 -1.18 13.08 25.89
CA ASP A 100 -0.36 13.17 27.10
C ASP A 100 -0.66 14.46 27.89
N ARG A 101 -0.68 15.60 27.19
CA ARG A 101 -1.01 16.90 27.82
C ARG A 101 -2.43 16.91 28.39
N PHE A 102 -3.38 16.29 27.69
CA PHE A 102 -4.76 16.19 28.17
C PHE A 102 -4.86 15.34 29.45
N THR A 103 -4.20 14.18 29.45
CA THR A 103 -4.14 13.28 30.62
C THR A 103 -3.50 13.98 31.83
N GLN A 104 -2.39 14.69 31.63
CA GLN A 104 -1.73 15.46 32.69
C GLN A 104 -2.64 16.54 33.29
N THR A 105 -3.48 17.18 32.47
CA THR A 105 -4.42 18.19 32.95
C THR A 105 -5.49 17.56 33.84
N LEU A 106 -6.02 16.39 33.46
CA LEU A 106 -6.99 15.64 34.26
C LEU A 106 -6.39 15.17 35.59
N GLU A 107 -5.16 14.66 35.60
CA GLU A 107 -4.47 14.24 36.83
C GLU A 107 -4.14 15.40 37.77
N SER A 108 -3.92 16.59 37.21
CA SER A 108 -3.63 17.79 38.01
C SER A 108 -4.91 18.29 38.70
N SER A 109 -6.03 18.29 37.99
CA SER A 109 -7.32 18.74 38.53
C SER A 109 -7.92 17.74 39.53
N ASP A 110 -7.67 16.43 39.40
CA ASP A 110 -8.09 15.41 40.39
C ASP A 110 -7.27 15.44 41.70
N LYS A 111 -6.07 16.05 41.69
CA LYS A 111 -5.25 16.23 42.91
C LYS A 111 -5.63 17.47 43.70
N GLU A 112 -6.06 18.54 43.02
CA GLU A 112 -6.47 19.80 43.67
C GLU A 112 -7.75 19.63 44.50
N ASP A 113 -8.69 18.77 44.08
CA ASP A 113 -9.97 18.54 44.77
C ASP A 113 -9.84 17.69 46.06
N ARG A 114 -8.77 16.89 46.20
CA ARG A 114 -8.51 16.09 47.42
C ARG A 114 -7.78 16.86 48.52
N THR A 115 -7.06 17.91 48.17
CA THR A 115 -6.30 18.71 49.15
C THR A 115 -7.17 19.61 50.02
N ASP A 116 -8.39 19.93 49.59
CA ASP A 116 -9.33 20.76 50.37
C ASP A 116 -10.22 19.95 51.35
N ALA A 117 -10.31 18.63 51.19
CA ALA A 117 -11.16 17.77 52.03
C ALA A 117 -10.49 17.24 53.31
N ASP A 118 -9.16 17.30 53.42
CA ASP A 118 -8.40 16.78 54.59
C ASP A 118 -7.97 17.90 55.58
N SER A 119 -8.37 19.15 55.34
CA SER A 119 -8.01 20.32 56.16
C SER A 119 -9.16 20.89 57.01
N SER A 120 -10.27 20.17 57.20
CA SER A 120 -11.40 20.57 58.07
C SER A 120 -11.61 19.64 59.26
#